data_AF-A0A2G4IMT8-F1
#
_entry.id   AF-A0A2G4IMT8-F1
#
_cell.length_a   1.000
_cell.length_b   1.000
_cell.length_c   1.000
_cell.angle_alpha   90.00
_cell.angle_beta   90.00
_cell.angle_gamma   90.00
#
_symmetry.space_group_name_H-M   'P 1'
#
loop_
_entity.id
_entity.type
_entity.pdbx_description
1 polymer ?
#
loop_
_entity_poly.entity_id
_entity_poly.type
_entity_poly.pdbx_seq_one_letter_code
_entity_poly.pdbx_strand_id
1 'polypeptide(L)'
;MIKECEEEAGIAPDLARTARPVSNLSYSFDAPEGPKVDTLFCYDLEMPEAIVPANRDGEISAFRLMPIGEALALISSTQAFKFNVSLVIIDFAIRHGVIDPEREPDYEKIVSGLHERP
;
A
#
# COMPACT_ATOMS: atom_id res chain seq x y z
N MET A 1 -9.88 5.65 -7.75
CA MET A 1 -10.17 4.50 -6.86
C MET A 1 -11.17 3.55 -7.53
N ILE A 2 -12.50 3.77 -7.49
CA ILE A 2 -13.47 2.81 -8.10
C ILE A 2 -13.16 2.51 -9.58
N LYS A 3 -12.88 3.53 -10.39
CA LYS A 3 -12.50 3.39 -11.81
C LYS A 3 -11.26 2.50 -11.97
N GLU A 4 -10.16 2.84 -11.27
CA GLU A 4 -8.90 2.08 -11.33
C GLU A 4 -9.07 0.63 -10.83
N CYS A 5 -9.91 0.38 -9.82
CA CYS A 5 -10.19 -0.99 -9.37
C CYS A 5 -10.79 -1.87 -10.48
N GLU A 6 -11.64 -1.28 -11.33
CA GLU A 6 -12.23 -1.99 -12.47
C GLU A 6 -11.23 -2.15 -13.63
N GLU A 7 -10.50 -1.08 -13.98
CA GLU A 7 -9.55 -1.06 -15.12
C GLU A 7 -8.29 -1.89 -14.85
N GLU A 8 -7.65 -1.72 -13.70
CA GLU A 8 -6.37 -2.39 -13.42
C GLU A 8 -6.55 -3.82 -12.89
N ALA A 9 -7.64 -4.06 -12.15
CA ALA A 9 -7.82 -5.28 -11.35
C ALA A 9 -9.14 -6.04 -11.62
N GLY A 10 -10.02 -5.52 -12.49
CA GLY A 10 -11.27 -6.18 -12.85
C GLY A 10 -12.25 -6.30 -11.69
N ILE A 11 -12.12 -5.46 -10.66
CA ILE A 11 -12.97 -5.47 -9.48
C ILE A 11 -14.26 -4.71 -9.77
N ALA A 12 -15.40 -5.37 -9.57
CA ALA A 12 -16.70 -4.79 -9.85
C ALA A 12 -16.93 -3.50 -9.02
N PRO A 13 -17.56 -2.45 -9.59
CA PRO A 13 -17.80 -1.20 -8.89
C PRO A 13 -18.54 -1.34 -7.56
N ASP A 14 -19.49 -2.27 -7.47
CA ASP A 14 -20.25 -2.51 -6.23
C ASP A 14 -19.37 -3.01 -5.09
N LEU A 15 -18.38 -3.87 -5.39
CA LEU A 15 -17.40 -4.32 -4.41
C LEU A 15 -16.42 -3.19 -4.08
N ALA A 16 -15.89 -2.49 -5.09
CA ALA A 16 -14.95 -1.39 -4.88
C ALA A 16 -15.53 -0.27 -4.00
N ARG A 17 -16.85 -0.02 -4.06
CA ARG A 17 -17.55 0.94 -3.19
C ARG A 17 -17.55 0.58 -1.71
N THR A 18 -17.30 -0.69 -1.36
CA THR A 18 -17.20 -1.13 0.03
C THR A 18 -15.83 -0.83 0.65
N ALA A 19 -14.85 -0.43 -0.16
CA ALA A 19 -13.53 -0.04 0.31
C ALA A 19 -13.63 1.14 1.28
N ARG A 20 -12.92 1.05 2.40
CA ARG A 20 -12.94 2.05 3.47
C ARG A 20 -11.70 2.92 3.40
N PRO A 21 -11.80 4.25 3.45
CA PRO A 21 -10.64 5.10 3.67
C PRO A 21 -10.09 4.81 5.08
N VAL A 22 -8.78 4.60 5.19
CA VAL A 22 -8.15 4.13 6.45
C VAL A 22 -7.01 5.01 6.93
N SER A 23 -6.28 5.65 6.02
CA SER A 23 -5.13 6.48 6.37
C SER A 23 -4.76 7.42 5.22
N ASN A 24 -3.84 8.34 5.51
CA ASN A 24 -3.10 9.07 4.49
C ASN A 24 -1.62 9.08 4.86
N LEU A 25 -0.77 8.94 3.86
CA LEU A 25 0.68 8.94 4.01
C LEU A 25 1.25 10.15 3.28
N SER A 26 2.21 10.82 3.88
CA SER A 26 2.91 11.94 3.26
C SER A 26 4.40 11.63 3.21
N TYR A 27 5.03 11.95 2.10
CA TYR A 27 6.48 11.85 1.96
C TYR A 27 7.00 12.98 1.07
N SER A 28 8.27 13.33 1.28
CA SER A 28 9.01 14.18 0.37
C SER A 28 10.43 13.70 0.16
N PHE A 29 10.95 13.87 -1.06
CA PHE A 29 12.35 13.63 -1.37
C PHE A 29 12.78 14.46 -2.57
N ASP A 30 14.07 14.75 -2.65
CA ASP A 30 14.65 15.41 -3.82
C ASP A 30 14.82 14.42 -4.96
N ALA A 31 14.11 14.64 -6.07
CA ALA A 31 14.27 13.89 -7.31
C ALA A 31 15.09 14.72 -8.33
N PRO A 32 15.66 14.08 -9.37
CA PRO A 32 16.38 14.80 -10.43
C PRO A 32 15.55 15.89 -11.12
N GLU A 33 14.22 15.73 -11.18
CA GLU A 33 13.28 16.69 -11.77
C GLU A 33 12.81 17.78 -10.79
N GLY A 34 13.26 17.73 -9.52
CA GLY A 34 12.88 18.63 -8.44
C GLY A 34 12.28 17.92 -7.22
N PRO A 35 12.00 18.64 -6.13
CA PRO A 35 11.39 18.07 -4.93
C PRO A 35 10.04 17.41 -5.26
N LYS A 36 9.90 16.15 -4.86
CA LYS A 36 8.64 15.42 -4.88
C LYS A 36 8.00 15.53 -3.52
N VAL A 37 6.75 15.94 -3.48
CA VAL A 37 5.94 16.05 -2.26
C VAL A 37 4.58 15.47 -2.59
N ASP A 38 4.33 14.25 -2.12
CA ASP A 38 3.10 13.53 -2.45
C ASP A 38 2.32 13.18 -1.18
N THR A 39 1.03 12.93 -1.38
CA THR A 39 0.17 12.33 -0.36
C THR A 39 -0.59 11.16 -0.97
N LEU A 40 -0.51 10.01 -0.32
CA LEU A 40 -1.27 8.81 -0.69
C LEU A 40 -2.50 8.72 0.20
N PHE A 41 -3.68 8.53 -0.41
CA PHE A 41 -4.91 8.21 0.31
C PHE A 41 -5.13 6.70 0.26
N CYS A 42 -5.04 6.05 1.40
CA CYS A 42 -5.10 4.59 1.50
C CYS A 42 -6.52 4.11 1.79
N TYR A 43 -6.88 3.01 1.14
CA TYR A 43 -8.16 2.35 1.29
C TYR A 43 -7.94 0.87 1.55
N ASP A 44 -8.69 0.30 2.50
CA ASP A 44 -8.75 -1.14 2.71
C ASP A 44 -10.03 -1.68 2.05
N LEU A 45 -9.89 -2.76 1.29
CA LEU A 45 -11.00 -3.51 0.70
C LEU A 45 -10.87 -4.97 1.12
N GLU A 46 -11.86 -5.47 1.84
CA GLU A 46 -11.93 -6.90 2.17
C GLU A 46 -12.38 -7.69 0.94
N MET A 47 -11.52 -8.61 0.51
CA MET A 47 -11.70 -9.36 -0.74
C MET A 47 -12.37 -10.71 -0.46
N PRO A 48 -13.51 -11.03 -1.11
CA PRO A 48 -14.08 -12.37 -1.06
C PRO A 48 -13.12 -13.41 -1.67
N GLU A 49 -12.97 -14.57 -1.03
CA GLU A 49 -12.04 -15.63 -1.47
C GLU A 49 -12.29 -16.11 -2.92
N ALA A 50 -13.53 -16.05 -3.39
CA ALA A 50 -13.91 -16.47 -4.74
C ALA A 50 -13.53 -15.47 -5.85
N ILE A 51 -13.07 -14.26 -5.49
CA ILE A 51 -12.76 -13.21 -6.46
C ILE A 51 -11.25 -13.15 -6.66
N VAL A 52 -10.83 -13.38 -7.91
CA VAL A 52 -9.43 -13.27 -8.33
C VAL A 52 -9.28 -12.01 -9.19
N PRO A 53 -8.42 -11.05 -8.81
CA PRO A 53 -8.14 -9.87 -9.63
C PRO A 53 -7.60 -10.25 -11.01
N ALA A 54 -7.99 -9.50 -12.04
CA ALA A 54 -7.56 -9.71 -13.41
C ALA A 54 -7.24 -8.39 -14.09
N ASN A 55 -6.08 -8.32 -14.75
CA ASN A 55 -5.69 -7.16 -15.55
C ASN A 55 -6.70 -6.96 -16.70
N ARG A 56 -7.26 -5.76 -16.85
CA ARG A 56 -8.18 -5.42 -17.96
C ARG A 56 -7.61 -4.44 -18.97
N ASP A 57 -6.72 -3.54 -18.56
CA ASP A 57 -6.23 -2.43 -19.40
C ASP A 57 -4.81 -2.63 -19.95
N GLY A 58 -4.07 -3.61 -19.43
CA GLY A 58 -2.70 -3.91 -19.84
C GLY A 58 -1.61 -3.33 -18.94
N GLU A 59 -1.95 -2.55 -17.90
CA GLU A 59 -0.96 -1.91 -17.03
C GLU A 59 -0.30 -2.89 -16.05
N ILE A 60 -1.02 -3.94 -15.65
CA ILE A 60 -0.57 -4.93 -14.65
C ILE A 60 -0.08 -6.23 -15.28
N SER A 61 1.18 -6.61 -15.07
CA SER A 61 1.70 -7.87 -15.63
C SER A 61 1.03 -9.12 -15.04
N ALA A 62 0.83 -9.15 -13.71
CA ALA A 62 0.17 -10.24 -12.99
C ALA A 62 -0.24 -9.82 -11.58
N PHE A 63 -1.19 -10.55 -11.00
CA PHE A 63 -1.52 -10.50 -9.57
C PHE A 63 -0.96 -11.72 -8.83
N ARG A 64 -0.53 -11.50 -7.59
CA ARG A 64 -0.09 -12.56 -6.68
C ARG A 64 -0.70 -12.32 -5.29
N LEU A 65 -1.37 -13.33 -4.77
CA LEU A 65 -1.75 -13.37 -3.36
C LEU A 65 -0.53 -13.72 -2.51
N MET A 66 -0.26 -12.93 -1.46
CA MET A 66 0.94 -13.05 -0.64
C MET A 66 0.61 -12.83 0.84
N PRO A 67 1.11 -13.67 1.76
CA PRO A 67 1.03 -13.41 3.20
C PRO A 67 1.77 -12.12 3.58
N ILE A 68 1.19 -11.33 4.48
CA ILE A 68 1.76 -10.03 4.89
C ILE A 68 3.21 -10.15 5.41
N GLY A 69 3.53 -11.23 6.14
CA GLY A 69 4.89 -11.48 6.62
C GLY A 69 5.92 -11.64 5.49
N GLU A 70 5.54 -12.27 4.37
CA GLU A 70 6.41 -12.38 3.19
C GLU A 70 6.62 -11.03 2.51
N ALA A 71 5.56 -10.22 2.40
CA ALA A 71 5.66 -8.87 1.85
C ALA A 71 6.60 -8.00 2.68
N LEU A 72 6.49 -8.04 4.01
CA LEU A 72 7.38 -7.32 4.93
C LEU A 72 8.83 -7.81 4.84
N ALA A 73 9.04 -9.13 4.72
CA ALA A 73 10.38 -9.68 4.51
C ALA A 73 11.01 -9.12 3.22
N LEU A 74 10.26 -9.10 2.11
CA LEU A 74 10.73 -8.51 0.85
C LEU A 74 11.04 -7.02 0.96
N ILE A 75 10.23 -6.25 1.67
CA ILE A 75 10.50 -4.83 1.93
C ILE A 75 11.79 -4.64 2.72
N SER A 76 12.06 -5.50 3.71
CA SER A 76 13.24 -5.39 4.57
C SER A 76 14.54 -5.77 3.87
N SER A 77 14.49 -6.66 2.87
CA SER A 77 15.69 -7.28 2.30
C SER A 77 15.92 -6.96 0.82
N THR A 78 14.98 -6.31 0.13
CA THR A 78 15.04 -6.07 -1.33
C THR A 78 14.41 -4.74 -1.73
N GLN A 79 14.45 -4.42 -3.03
CA GLN A 79 13.69 -3.33 -3.66
C GLN A 79 12.59 -3.86 -4.59
N ALA A 80 11.95 -4.98 -4.22
CA ALA A 80 10.93 -5.64 -5.06
C ALA A 80 9.64 -4.82 -5.24
N PHE A 81 9.37 -3.89 -4.32
CA PHE A 81 8.25 -2.95 -4.40
C PHE A 81 8.73 -1.56 -4.81
N LYS A 82 7.86 -0.83 -5.53
CA LYS A 82 8.03 0.61 -5.71
C LYS A 82 8.09 1.27 -4.32
N PHE A 83 9.01 2.22 -4.13
CA PHE A 83 9.30 2.79 -2.81
C PHE A 83 8.04 3.24 -2.05
N ASN A 84 7.11 3.92 -2.72
CA ASN A 84 5.90 4.43 -2.09
C ASN A 84 4.84 3.36 -1.81
N VAL A 85 4.88 2.23 -2.51
CA VAL A 85 4.04 1.06 -2.21
C VAL A 85 4.50 0.39 -0.93
N SER A 86 5.82 0.34 -0.66
CA SER A 86 6.34 -0.16 0.62
C SER A 86 5.77 0.61 1.81
N LEU A 87 5.58 1.94 1.67
CA LEU A 87 4.96 2.77 2.72
C LEU A 87 3.52 2.35 3.01
N VAL A 88 2.73 2.07 1.97
CA VAL A 88 1.34 1.60 2.10
C VAL A 88 1.27 0.24 2.81
N ILE A 89 2.20 -0.67 2.50
CA ILE A 89 2.25 -2.00 3.13
C ILE A 89 2.67 -1.90 4.61
N ILE A 90 3.62 -1.02 4.93
CA ILE A 90 4.04 -0.78 6.33
C ILE A 90 2.88 -0.15 7.13
N ASP A 91 2.20 0.85 6.58
CA ASP A 91 0.99 1.43 7.20
C ASP A 91 -0.08 0.36 7.46
N PHE A 92 -0.35 -0.51 6.48
CA PHE A 92 -1.26 -1.63 6.64
C PHE A 92 -0.82 -2.56 7.78
N ALA A 93 0.46 -2.95 7.82
CA ALA A 93 0.99 -3.81 8.86
C ALA A 93 0.89 -3.20 10.26
N ILE A 94 1.07 -1.89 10.39
CA ILE A 94 0.90 -1.16 11.66
C ILE A 94 -0.56 -1.13 12.08
N ARG A 95 -1.48 -0.70 11.18
CA ARG A 95 -2.91 -0.61 11.49
C ARG A 95 -3.55 -1.95 11.85
N HIS A 96 -3.01 -3.05 11.34
CA HIS A 96 -3.47 -4.42 11.60
C HIS A 96 -2.66 -5.14 12.69
N GLY A 97 -1.74 -4.47 13.39
CA GLY A 97 -1.02 -5.02 14.54
C GLY A 97 0.03 -6.09 14.20
N VAL A 98 0.45 -6.16 12.94
CA VAL A 98 1.56 -7.03 12.50
C VAL A 98 2.90 -6.43 12.92
N ILE A 99 3.03 -5.11 12.79
CA ILE A 99 4.09 -4.29 13.40
C ILE A 99 3.45 -3.54 14.56
N ASP A 100 4.09 -3.56 15.72
CA ASP A 100 3.58 -2.95 16.94
C ASP A 100 4.74 -2.41 17.80
N PRO A 101 4.46 -1.47 18.73
CA PRO A 101 5.49 -0.80 19.52
C PRO A 101 6.21 -1.70 20.54
N GLU A 102 5.70 -2.90 20.85
CA GLU A 102 6.37 -3.81 21.78
C GLU A 102 7.48 -4.63 21.10
N ARG A 103 7.32 -4.90 19.79
CA ARG A 103 8.23 -5.74 19.01
C ARG A 103 9.14 -4.97 18.05
N GLU A 104 8.79 -3.75 17.68
CA GLU A 104 9.55 -2.93 16.73
C GLU A 104 10.28 -1.77 17.43
N PRO A 105 11.61 -1.84 17.63
CA PRO A 105 12.37 -0.79 18.31
C PRO A 105 12.30 0.58 17.63
N ASP A 106 12.14 0.62 16.31
CA ASP A 106 12.06 1.87 15.54
C ASP A 106 10.61 2.33 15.29
N TYR A 107 9.62 1.78 16.02
CA TYR A 107 8.20 2.00 15.75
C TYR A 107 7.82 3.48 15.64
N GLU A 108 8.22 4.30 16.61
CA GLU A 108 7.94 5.74 16.60
C GLU A 108 8.54 6.43 15.37
N LYS A 109 9.78 6.07 15.01
CA LYS A 109 10.48 6.62 13.85
C LYS A 109 9.77 6.23 12.55
N ILE A 110 9.36 4.96 12.43
CA ILE A 110 8.62 4.45 11.28
C ILE A 110 7.29 5.21 11.13
N VAL A 111 6.49 5.27 12.20
CA VAL A 111 5.20 5.99 12.20
C VAL A 111 5.38 7.46 11.86
N SER A 112 6.38 8.13 12.44
CA SER A 112 6.65 9.55 12.15
C SER A 112 7.03 9.78 10.68
N GLY A 113 7.87 8.91 10.11
CA GLY A 113 8.30 8.99 8.71
C GLY A 113 7.18 8.76 7.69
N LEU A 114 6.11 8.03 8.05
CA LEU A 114 4.93 7.86 7.19
C LEU A 114 4.10 9.14 7.03
N HIS A 115 4.35 10.15 7.87
CA HIS A 115 3.62 11.41 7.89
C HIS A 115 4.54 12.62 7.74
N GLU A 116 5.76 12.41 7.26
CA GLU A 116 6.72 13.49 7.07
C GLU A 116 6.25 14.42 5.94
N ARG A 117 6.08 15.70 6.29
CA ARG A 117 5.83 16.79 5.35
C ARG A 117 7.01 17.75 5.40
N PRO A 118 7.42 18.30 4.26
CA PRO A 118 8.49 19.30 4.20
C PRO A 118 8.12 20.58 4.96
#